data_AF-A0A9D8NZA1-F1
#
_entry.id   AF-A0A9D8NZA1-F1
#
_cell.length_a   1.000
_cell.length_b   1.000
_cell.length_c   1.000
_cell.angle_alpha   90.00
_cell.angle_beta   90.00
_cell.angle_gamma   90.00
#
_symmetry.space_group_name_H-M   'P 1'
#
loop_
_entity.id
_entity.type
_entity.pdbx_description
1 polymer ?
#
loop_
_entity_poly.entity_id
_entity_poly.type
_entity_poly.pdbx_seq_one_letter_code
_entity_poly.pdbx_strand_id
1 'polypeptide(L)'
;MNVVVNREIYGDGHHEYWVLLDTAPVSEPGRVRQDYMLRTHIEERHRQLKCFSDLEAFTSRAFSLVVHQVVFVLLTYSLLQWFLLRSGRKELNPRTRTRIMQLLRPTVTVIVLYYQNYVAYLSPLEHQELVLTLDEEARKKILAKTRRLRRNLAQQLQRPRSP
;
A
#
# COMPACT_ATOMS: atom_id res chain seq x y z
N MET A 1 -12.20 17.76 -36.94
CA MET A 1 -10.90 17.53 -36.27
C MET A 1 -10.48 18.85 -35.66
N ASN A 2 -10.22 18.89 -34.36
CA ASN A 2 -9.95 20.11 -33.61
C ASN A 2 -8.52 20.08 -33.08
N VAL A 3 -7.91 21.26 -32.92
CA VAL A 3 -6.53 21.39 -32.47
C VAL A 3 -6.47 22.35 -31.30
N VAL A 4 -5.80 21.94 -30.23
CA VAL A 4 -5.50 22.76 -29.06
C VAL A 4 -3.99 22.93 -28.97
N VAL A 5 -3.53 24.18 -28.94
CA VAL A 5 -2.12 24.52 -28.72
C VAL A 5 -1.97 25.00 -27.29
N ASN A 6 -1.14 24.31 -26.51
CA ASN A 6 -0.79 24.69 -25.16
C ASN A 6 0.65 25.21 -25.13
N ARG A 7 0.87 26.31 -24.42
CA ARG A 7 2.21 26.84 -24.14
C ARG A 7 2.44 26.77 -22.64
N GLU A 8 3.41 25.99 -22.22
CA GLU A 8 3.86 25.94 -20.83
C GLU A 8 5.06 26.87 -20.65
N ILE A 9 5.04 27.66 -19.57
CA ILE A 9 6.11 28.58 -19.20
C ILE A 9 6.64 28.13 -17.84
N TYR A 10 7.89 27.71 -17.81
CA TYR A 10 8.55 27.27 -16.59
C TYR A 10 9.20 28.45 -15.86
N GLY A 11 9.46 28.27 -14.56
CA GLY A 11 10.01 29.34 -13.71
C GLY A 11 11.42 29.79 -14.08
N ASP A 12 12.14 29.01 -14.88
CA ASP A 12 13.46 29.30 -15.46
C ASP A 12 13.39 30.01 -16.82
N GLY A 13 12.18 30.31 -17.32
CA GLY A 13 11.95 30.95 -18.61
C GLY A 13 11.89 29.97 -19.79
N HIS A 14 12.01 28.67 -19.57
CA HIS A 14 11.81 27.67 -20.63
C HIS A 14 10.36 27.65 -21.11
N HIS A 15 10.17 27.38 -22.40
CA HIS A 15 8.85 27.29 -23.03
C HIS A 15 8.69 25.96 -23.75
N GLU A 16 7.65 25.20 -23.39
CA GLU A 16 7.22 24.03 -24.15
C GLU A 16 5.89 24.29 -24.86
N TYR A 17 5.79 23.75 -26.06
CA TYR A 17 4.57 23.80 -26.86
C TYR A 17 4.02 22.40 -27.06
N TRP A 18 2.76 22.22 -26.72
CA TRP A 18 2.03 20.97 -26.93
C TRP A 18 0.91 21.22 -27.94
N VAL A 19 0.89 20.44 -29.01
CA VAL A 19 -0.18 20.49 -30.01
C VAL A 19 -0.99 19.21 -29.90
N LEU A 20 -2.23 19.33 -29.41
CA LEU A 20 -3.12 18.21 -29.17
C LEU A 20 -4.22 18.21 -30.24
N LEU A 21 -4.32 17.11 -30.99
CA LEU A 21 -5.36 16.90 -31.97
C LEU A 21 -6.44 15.99 -31.39
N ASP A 22 -7.70 16.39 -31.53
CA ASP A 22 -8.85 15.61 -31.06
C ASP A 22 -9.93 15.49 -32.15
N THR A 23 -10.63 14.36 -32.11
CA THR A 23 -11.82 14.09 -32.91
C THR A 23 -13.07 14.68 -32.26
N ALA A 24 -13.09 14.83 -30.93
CA ALA A 24 -14.20 15.43 -30.20
C ALA A 24 -14.22 16.96 -30.36
N PRO A 25 -15.42 17.59 -30.34
CA PRO A 25 -15.54 19.04 -30.28
C PRO A 25 -14.90 19.59 -29.00
N VAL A 26 -14.04 20.61 -29.15
CA VAL A 26 -13.36 21.23 -28.01
C VAL A 26 -14.31 22.27 -27.40
N SER A 27 -15.03 21.88 -26.35
CA SER A 27 -15.83 22.82 -25.55
C SER A 27 -14.96 23.59 -24.55
N GLU A 28 -13.98 22.91 -23.93
CA GLU A 28 -13.09 23.48 -22.92
C GLU A 28 -11.63 23.07 -23.19
N PRO A 29 -10.75 24.00 -23.62
CA PRO A 29 -9.36 23.67 -23.93
C PRO A 29 -8.57 23.12 -22.74
N GLY A 30 -8.92 23.53 -21.51
CA GLY A 30 -8.28 23.03 -20.30
C GLY A 30 -8.54 21.54 -20.06
N ARG A 31 -9.70 21.04 -20.48
CA ARG A 31 -10.08 19.62 -20.34
C ARG A 31 -9.27 18.73 -21.28
N VAL A 32 -9.03 19.18 -22.51
CA VAL A 32 -8.17 18.46 -23.49
C VAL A 32 -6.76 18.25 -22.93
N ARG A 33 -6.21 19.26 -22.24
CA ARG A 33 -4.92 19.12 -21.53
C ARG A 33 -5.02 18.12 -20.38
N GLN A 34 -6.05 18.19 -19.55
CA GLN A 34 -6.25 17.26 -18.43
C GLN A 34 -6.37 15.82 -18.91
N ASP A 35 -7.11 15.58 -19.99
CA ASP A 35 -7.26 14.27 -20.60
C ASP A 35 -5.93 13.76 -21.15
N TYR A 36 -5.14 14.62 -21.82
CA TYR A 36 -3.80 14.27 -22.26
C TYR A 36 -2.85 13.93 -21.11
N MET A 37 -2.96 14.64 -19.98
CA MET A 37 -2.16 14.35 -18.78
C MET A 37 -2.46 12.97 -18.18
N LEU A 38 -3.59 12.33 -18.52
CA LEU A 38 -3.86 10.95 -18.13
C LEU A 38 -2.87 9.95 -18.75
N ARG A 39 -2.16 10.33 -19.82
CA ARG A 39 -1.10 9.52 -20.45
C ARG A 39 -0.04 9.07 -19.44
N THR A 40 0.34 9.95 -18.51
CA THR A 40 1.35 9.65 -17.48
C THR A 40 0.94 8.46 -16.59
N HIS A 41 -0.37 8.27 -16.36
CA HIS A 41 -0.85 7.10 -15.61
C HIS A 41 -0.64 5.78 -16.36
N ILE A 42 -0.67 5.80 -17.70
CA ILE A 42 -0.39 4.61 -18.52
C ILE A 42 1.11 4.29 -18.47
N GLU A 43 1.98 5.30 -18.54
CA GLU A 43 3.43 5.13 -18.44
C GLU A 43 3.84 4.54 -17.09
N GLU A 44 3.32 5.09 -15.98
CA GLU A 44 3.58 4.54 -14.65
C GLU A 44 3.02 3.12 -14.50
N ARG A 45 1.86 2.81 -15.09
CA ARG A 45 1.33 1.44 -15.14
C ARG A 45 2.29 0.49 -15.86
N HIS A 46 2.85 0.88 -17.01
CA HIS A 46 3.83 0.07 -17.71
C HIS A 46 5.08 -0.17 -16.86
N ARG A 47 5.58 0.85 -16.15
CA ARG A 47 6.70 0.71 -15.22
C ARG A 47 6.37 -0.27 -14.09
N GLN A 48 5.16 -0.24 -13.55
CA GLN A 48 4.72 -1.19 -12.51
C GLN A 48 4.64 -2.63 -12.96
N LEU A 49 4.19 -2.86 -14.20
CA LEU A 49 4.12 -4.21 -14.76
C LEU A 49 5.51 -4.75 -15.08
N LYS A 50 6.36 -3.96 -15.74
CA LYS A 50 7.70 -4.37 -16.14
C LYS A 50 8.64 -4.53 -14.94
N CYS A 51 8.78 -3.48 -14.12
CA CYS A 51 9.81 -3.40 -13.10
C CYS A 51 9.38 -3.99 -11.74
N PHE A 52 8.08 -4.03 -11.43
CA PHE A 52 7.58 -4.38 -10.09
C PHE A 52 6.63 -5.59 -10.05
N SER A 53 6.29 -6.15 -11.21
CA SER A 53 5.45 -7.37 -11.32
C SER A 53 6.21 -8.57 -11.87
N ASP A 54 7.55 -8.54 -11.79
CA ASP A 54 8.45 -9.66 -12.09
C ASP A 54 8.36 -10.19 -13.53
N LEU A 55 7.81 -9.37 -14.44
CA LEU A 55 7.60 -9.74 -15.84
C LEU A 55 8.92 -10.00 -16.56
N GLU A 56 9.98 -9.25 -16.21
CA GLU A 56 11.31 -9.36 -16.79
C GLU A 56 12.16 -10.49 -16.19
N ALA A 57 11.76 -11.04 -15.03
CA ALA A 57 12.53 -12.10 -14.35
C ALA A 57 12.27 -13.50 -14.92
N PHE A 58 11.12 -13.71 -15.59
CA PHE A 58 10.79 -15.00 -16.20
C PHE A 58 11.49 -15.16 -17.55
N THR A 59 12.39 -16.14 -17.64
CA THR A 59 13.10 -16.46 -18.88
C THR A 59 12.73 -17.85 -19.37
N SER A 60 12.38 -17.97 -20.66
CA SER A 60 12.12 -19.24 -21.32
C SER A 60 12.43 -19.14 -22.80
N ARG A 61 12.91 -20.23 -23.39
CA ARG A 61 13.16 -20.33 -24.84
C ARG A 61 11.88 -20.61 -25.63
N ALA A 62 10.82 -21.08 -24.97
CA ALA A 62 9.53 -21.33 -25.62
C ALA A 62 8.67 -20.06 -25.59
N PHE A 63 8.38 -19.50 -26.77
CA PHE A 63 7.55 -18.31 -26.91
C PHE A 63 6.17 -18.47 -26.25
N SER A 64 5.56 -19.65 -26.37
CA SER A 64 4.28 -19.94 -25.73
C SER A 64 4.32 -19.75 -24.22
N LEU A 65 5.36 -20.23 -23.53
CA LEU A 65 5.49 -20.05 -22.08
C LEU A 65 5.65 -18.57 -21.70
N VAL A 66 6.39 -17.80 -22.48
CA VAL A 66 6.54 -16.35 -22.26
C VAL A 66 5.19 -15.64 -22.40
N VAL A 67 4.43 -15.94 -23.45
CA VAL A 67 3.10 -15.34 -23.68
C VAL A 67 2.14 -15.67 -22.55
N HIS A 68 2.06 -16.94 -22.13
CA HIS A 68 1.18 -17.34 -21.03
C HIS A 68 1.57 -16.62 -19.73
N GLN A 69 2.87 -16.53 -19.42
CA GLN A 69 3.34 -15.79 -18.24
C GLN A 69 2.88 -14.32 -18.27
N VAL A 70 3.07 -13.64 -19.41
CA VAL A 70 2.64 -12.24 -19.57
C VAL A 70 1.13 -12.10 -19.36
N VAL A 71 0.33 -12.97 -19.98
CA VAL A 71 -1.14 -12.95 -19.83
C VAL A 71 -1.55 -13.18 -18.37
N PHE A 72 -0.96 -14.16 -17.68
CA PHE A 72 -1.28 -14.41 -16.28
C PHE A 72 -0.90 -13.25 -15.36
N VAL A 73 0.24 -12.60 -15.59
CA VAL A 73 0.66 -11.42 -14.82
C VAL A 73 -0.31 -10.25 -15.03
N LEU A 74 -0.69 -9.97 -16.28
CA LEU A 74 -1.65 -8.92 -16.60
C LEU A 74 -3.04 -9.20 -16.01
N LEU A 75 -3.50 -10.46 -16.06
CA LEU A 75 -4.76 -10.88 -15.46
C LEU A 75 -4.73 -10.71 -13.93
N THR A 76 -3.66 -11.17 -13.28
CA THR A 76 -3.48 -11.05 -11.83
C THR A 76 -3.45 -9.59 -11.39
N TYR A 77 -2.75 -8.73 -12.14
CA TYR A 77 -2.73 -7.30 -11.89
C TYR A 77 -4.15 -6.70 -11.99
N SER A 78 -4.88 -7.03 -13.06
CA SER A 78 -6.23 -6.51 -13.29
C SER A 78 -7.21 -6.93 -12.19
N LEU A 79 -7.15 -8.20 -11.76
CA LEU A 79 -7.94 -8.72 -10.65
C LEU A 79 -7.61 -8.03 -9.32
N LEU A 80 -6.32 -7.78 -9.05
CA LEU A 80 -5.90 -7.05 -7.84
C LEU A 80 -6.42 -5.61 -7.84
N GLN A 81 -6.33 -4.91 -8.98
CA GLN A 81 -6.86 -3.54 -9.12
C GLN A 81 -8.38 -3.50 -8.91
N TRP A 82 -9.09 -4.50 -9.43
CA TRP A 82 -10.54 -4.62 -9.25
C TRP A 82 -10.91 -4.96 -7.80
N PHE A 83 -10.16 -5.84 -7.15
CA PHE A 83 -10.30 -6.13 -5.73
C PHE A 83 -10.14 -4.87 -4.88
N LEU A 84 -9.07 -4.09 -5.11
CA LEU A 84 -8.85 -2.84 -4.38
C LEU A 84 -9.97 -1.82 -4.60
N LEU A 85 -10.48 -1.71 -5.82
CA LEU A 85 -11.62 -0.86 -6.15
C LEU A 85 -12.87 -1.30 -5.37
N ARG A 86 -13.18 -2.61 -5.38
CA ARG A 86 -14.35 -3.16 -4.68
C ARG A 86 -14.24 -3.08 -3.16
N SER A 87 -13.03 -3.15 -2.61
CA SER A 87 -12.77 -2.97 -1.18
C SER A 87 -12.72 -1.50 -0.74
N GLY A 88 -12.99 -0.54 -1.63
CA GLY A 88 -12.94 0.89 -1.31
C GLY A 88 -11.53 1.43 -1.08
N ARG A 89 -10.48 0.69 -1.47
CA ARG A 89 -9.06 1.03 -1.24
C ARG A 89 -8.38 1.53 -2.51
N LYS A 90 -9.07 2.35 -3.31
CA LYS A 90 -8.59 2.88 -4.61
C LYS A 90 -7.25 3.63 -4.48
N GLU A 91 -6.98 4.25 -3.33
CA GLU A 91 -5.73 4.97 -3.04
C GLU A 91 -4.48 4.08 -3.05
N LEU A 92 -4.65 2.75 -2.99
CA LEU A 92 -3.55 1.80 -3.06
C LEU A 92 -3.16 1.44 -4.50
N ASN A 93 -4.03 1.70 -5.49
CA ASN A 93 -3.78 1.40 -6.90
C ASN A 93 -2.46 1.98 -7.47
N PRO A 94 -2.05 3.22 -7.14
CA PRO A 94 -0.78 3.76 -7.65
C PRO A 94 0.45 3.21 -6.93
N ARG A 95 0.31 2.38 -5.88
CA ARG A 95 1.46 1.86 -5.12
C ARG A 95 2.00 0.58 -5.75
N THR A 96 3.28 0.30 -5.54
CA THR A 96 3.89 -0.95 -5.98
C THR A 96 3.26 -2.16 -5.27
N ARG A 97 3.28 -3.32 -5.94
CA ARG A 97 2.72 -4.58 -5.43
C ARG A 97 3.19 -4.91 -4.01
N THR A 98 4.48 -4.78 -3.74
CA THR A 98 5.07 -5.02 -2.41
C THR A 98 4.45 -4.13 -1.35
N ARG A 99 4.26 -2.84 -1.65
CA ARG A 99 3.68 -1.88 -0.72
C ARG A 99 2.19 -2.12 -0.51
N ILE A 100 1.45 -2.48 -1.56
CA ILE A 100 0.06 -2.91 -1.47
C ILE A 100 -0.04 -4.10 -0.52
N MET A 101 0.76 -5.14 -0.72
CA MET A 101 0.74 -6.33 0.12
C MET A 101 1.08 -6.03 1.59
N GLN A 102 2.04 -5.16 1.86
CA GLN A 102 2.35 -4.72 3.23
C GLN A 102 1.15 -4.03 3.92
N LEU A 103 0.38 -3.24 3.18
CA LEU A 103 -0.75 -2.47 3.73
C LEU A 103 -2.04 -3.29 3.80
N LEU A 104 -2.16 -4.31 2.94
CA LEU A 104 -3.25 -5.27 2.99
C LEU A 104 -3.03 -6.35 4.06
N ARG A 105 -1.79 -6.59 4.49
CA ARG A 105 -1.50 -7.52 5.58
C ARG A 105 -2.27 -7.09 6.82
N PRO A 106 -3.09 -7.97 7.41
CA PRO A 106 -3.72 -7.67 8.68
C PRO A 106 -2.59 -7.45 9.70
N THR A 107 -2.60 -6.29 10.35
CA THR A 107 -1.79 -6.06 11.55
C THR A 107 -2.42 -6.90 12.65
N VAL A 108 -2.12 -8.20 12.65
CA VAL A 108 -2.54 -9.08 13.73
C VAL A 108 -1.68 -8.74 14.92
N THR A 109 -2.22 -7.93 15.83
CA THR A 109 -1.62 -7.72 17.14
C THR A 109 -1.81 -9.00 17.92
N VAL A 110 -0.72 -9.64 18.33
CA VAL A 110 -0.74 -10.85 19.17
C VAL A 110 0.00 -10.54 20.46
N ILE A 111 -0.59 -10.91 21.59
CA ILE A 111 0.03 -10.86 22.90
C ILE A 111 0.61 -12.24 23.17
N VAL A 112 1.92 -12.28 23.47
CA VAL A 112 2.63 -13.51 23.80
C VAL A 112 2.84 -13.58 25.31
N LEU A 113 2.32 -14.63 25.94
CA LEU A 113 2.54 -14.93 27.35
C LEU A 113 3.54 -16.07 27.48
N TYR A 114 4.57 -15.87 28.30
CA TYR A 114 5.58 -16.89 28.60
C TYR A 114 5.58 -17.19 30.10
N TYR A 115 5.48 -18.47 30.45
CA TYR A 115 5.59 -18.94 31.82
C TYR A 115 6.20 -20.34 31.90
N GLN A 116 7.35 -20.48 32.57
CA GLN A 116 7.99 -21.77 32.87
C GLN A 116 8.03 -22.75 31.67
N ASN A 117 8.52 -22.28 30.52
CA ASN A 117 8.61 -23.01 29.24
C ASN A 117 7.30 -23.22 28.47
N TYR A 118 6.17 -22.67 28.94
CA TYR A 118 4.92 -22.61 28.19
C TYR A 118 4.77 -21.26 27.51
N VAL A 119 4.29 -21.28 26.26
CA VAL A 119 3.98 -20.10 25.46
C VAL A 119 2.50 -20.11 25.09
N ALA A 120 1.80 -19.00 25.30
CA ALA A 120 0.46 -18.78 24.78
C ALA A 120 0.45 -17.55 23.87
N TYR A 121 -0.27 -17.67 22.75
CA TYR A 121 -0.53 -16.59 21.79
C TYR A 121 -2.00 -16.21 21.92
N LEU A 122 -2.27 -14.96 22.25
CA LEU A 122 -3.61 -14.44 22.48
C LEU A 122 -3.84 -13.19 21.64
N SER A 123 -5.02 -13.05 21.05
CA SER A 123 -5.48 -11.76 20.57
C SER A 123 -5.68 -10.79 21.74
N PRO A 124 -5.66 -9.46 21.52
CA PRO A 124 -5.91 -8.48 22.57
C PRO A 124 -7.24 -8.68 23.30
N LEU A 125 -8.27 -9.15 22.57
CA LEU A 125 -9.58 -9.43 23.13
C LEU A 125 -9.58 -10.69 23.98
N GLU A 126 -8.97 -11.79 23.53
CA GLU A 126 -8.83 -13.02 24.33
C GLU A 126 -8.01 -12.77 25.60
N HIS A 127 -6.93 -11.99 25.51
CA HIS A 127 -6.18 -11.57 26.69
C HIS A 127 -7.02 -10.71 27.65
N GLN A 128 -7.85 -9.80 27.12
CA GLN A 128 -8.72 -8.96 27.95
C GLN A 128 -9.78 -9.81 28.65
N GLU A 129 -10.43 -10.74 27.94
CA GLU A 129 -11.37 -11.70 28.51
C GLU A 129 -10.72 -12.51 29.62
N LEU A 130 -9.54 -13.10 29.37
CA LEU A 130 -8.77 -13.85 30.36
C LEU A 130 -8.55 -13.02 31.63
N VAL A 131 -8.12 -11.76 31.50
CA VAL A 131 -7.87 -10.87 32.65
C VAL A 131 -9.15 -10.54 33.42
N LEU A 132 -10.29 -10.42 32.73
CA LEU A 132 -11.58 -10.11 33.33
C LEU A 132 -12.16 -11.30 34.10
N THR A 133 -11.92 -12.54 33.63
CA THR A 133 -12.39 -13.78 34.26
C THR A 133 -11.55 -14.24 35.45
N LEU A 134 -10.39 -13.62 35.72
CA LEU A 134 -9.55 -13.98 36.86
C LEU A 134 -10.15 -13.59 38.21
N ASP A 135 -9.81 -14.37 39.23
CA ASP A 135 -10.11 -14.08 40.63
C ASP A 135 -9.56 -12.73 41.08
N GLU A 136 -10.22 -12.14 42.07
CA GLU A 136 -9.98 -10.75 42.47
C GLU A 136 -8.55 -10.50 42.97
N GLU A 137 -7.94 -11.46 43.68
CA GLU A 137 -6.55 -11.35 44.12
C GLU A 137 -5.56 -11.35 42.95
N ALA A 138 -5.75 -12.27 42.00
CA ALA A 138 -4.91 -12.37 40.80
C ALA A 138 -5.02 -11.10 39.95
N ARG A 139 -6.25 -10.60 39.78
CA ARG A 139 -6.53 -9.34 39.07
C ARG A 139 -5.86 -8.14 39.73
N LYS A 140 -5.88 -8.03 41.07
CA LYS A 140 -5.18 -6.97 41.81
C LYS A 140 -3.65 -7.04 41.62
N LYS A 141 -3.07 -8.25 41.67
CA LYS A 141 -1.62 -8.47 41.42
C LYS A 141 -1.22 -8.07 40.01
N ILE A 142 -1.98 -8.48 39.00
CA ILE A 142 -1.74 -8.11 37.60
C ILE A 142 -1.86 -6.59 37.43
N LEU A 143 -2.91 -5.97 37.97
CA LEU A 143 -3.11 -4.53 37.89
C LEU A 143 -1.94 -3.74 38.50
N ALA A 144 -1.44 -4.16 39.67
CA ALA A 144 -0.27 -3.55 40.30
C ALA A 144 0.98 -3.67 39.43
N LYS A 145 1.23 -4.86 38.85
CA LYS A 145 2.37 -5.13 37.98
C LYS A 145 2.29 -4.33 36.67
N THR A 146 1.12 -4.28 36.04
CA THR A 146 0.86 -3.47 34.83
C THR A 146 1.08 -1.98 35.10
N ARG A 147 0.60 -1.45 36.24
CA ARG A 147 0.83 -0.06 36.63
C ARG A 147 2.30 0.26 36.88
N ARG A 148 3.09 -0.69 37.40
CA ARG A 148 4.54 -0.54 37.57
C ARG A 148 5.26 -0.54 36.22
N LEU A 149 4.95 -1.50 35.34
CA LEU A 149 5.55 -1.60 34.00
C LEU A 149 5.23 -0.38 33.15
N ARG A 150 3.98 0.12 33.18
CA ARG A 150 3.59 1.34 32.46
C ARG A 150 4.39 2.56 32.90
N ARG A 151 4.66 2.70 34.20
CA ARG A 151 5.49 3.78 34.74
C ARG A 151 6.95 3.66 34.30
N ASN A 152 7.53 2.46 34.35
CA ASN A 152 8.89 2.20 33.89
C ASN A 152 9.05 2.47 32.40
N LEU A 153 8.10 2.05 31.56
CA LEU A 153 8.13 2.29 30.12
C LEU A 153 8.06 3.78 29.81
N ALA A 154 7.17 4.53 30.48
CA ALA A 154 7.10 5.98 30.34
C ALA A 154 8.41 6.67 30.74
N GLN A 155 9.09 6.19 31.78
CA GLN A 155 10.41 6.69 32.18
C GLN A 155 11.52 6.34 31.17
N GLN A 156 11.50 5.15 30.56
CA GLN A 156 12.47 4.76 29.52
C GLN A 156 12.31 5.57 28.23
N LEU A 157 11.08 5.94 27.87
CA LEU A 157 10.83 6.82 26.72
C LEU A 157 11.27 8.28 27.00
N GLN A 158 11.24 8.72 28.26
CA GLN A 158 11.73 10.04 28.68
C GLN A 158 13.26 10.10 28.82
N ARG A 159 13.93 8.96 29.03
CA ARG A 159 15.39 8.83 29.09
C ARG A 159 15.82 7.69 28.16
N PRO A 160 15.80 7.88 26.83
CA PRO A 160 16.31 6.88 25.92
C PRO A 160 17.78 6.62 26.28
N ARG A 161 18.12 5.38 26.62
CA ARG A 161 19.53 4.98 26.73
C ARG A 161 20.15 5.16 25.35
N SER A 162 21.27 5.87 25.29
CA SER A 162 22.09 5.93 24.07
C SER A 162 22.45 4.49 23.62
N PRO A 163 22.51 4.25 22.29
CA PRO A 163 22.77 2.94 21.72
C PRO A 163 24.10 2.33 22.19
#